data_AF-A0A2S9JB73-F1
#
_entry.id   AF-A0A2S9JB73-F1
#
_cell.length_a   1.000
_cell.length_b   1.000
_cell.length_c   1.000
_cell.angle_alpha   90.00
_cell.angle_beta   90.00
_cell.angle_gamma   90.00
#
_symmetry.space_group_name_H-M   'P 1'
#
loop_
_entity.id
_entity.type
_entity.pdbx_description
1 polymer ?
#
loop_
_entity_poly.entity_id
_entity_poly.type
_entity_poly.pdbx_seq_one_letter_code
_entity_poly.pdbx_strand_id
1 'polypeptide(L)'
;MFVSSAQAASTTAQTETPAHAETAAPGAAPDAHGTATHSETGVAHKGVFPPFDSSHFASQLLWLALTFAFFYLFLSRVVLPRIGGIIETRRDRIATDLDQAARMKQESDEALAAYEQELAEAKQKAGGIAQKARDESKAKADAETAEISAALEKKLADAEASIASIKDKAMAGVGAIAEETATEIVKKIIGGTVDKASVTAAVKAVRG
;
A
#
# COMPACT_ATOMS: atom_id res chain seq x y z
N MET A 1 -9.13 44.26 -15.02
CA MET A 1 -10.47 44.51 -15.63
C MET A 1 -11.47 43.59 -14.97
N PHE A 2 -12.70 44.05 -14.77
CA PHE A 2 -13.84 43.33 -14.17
C PHE A 2 -13.72 42.90 -12.70
N VAL A 3 -14.09 43.87 -11.86
CA VAL A 3 -14.74 43.65 -10.56
C VAL A 3 -16.19 43.19 -10.80
N SER A 4 -16.68 42.25 -9.98
CA SER A 4 -18.11 42.00 -9.76
C SER A 4 -18.24 41.30 -8.40
N SER A 5 -18.87 41.82 -7.32
CA SER A 5 -20.04 42.70 -7.13
C SER A 5 -21.41 42.00 -7.26
N ALA A 6 -21.77 41.24 -6.21
CA ALA A 6 -23.16 40.93 -5.86
C ALA A 6 -23.31 41.07 -4.33
N GLN A 7 -23.79 42.23 -3.84
CA GLN A 7 -25.20 42.55 -3.57
C GLN A 7 -25.72 41.93 -2.25
N ALA A 8 -25.54 42.66 -1.15
CA ALA A 8 -26.28 42.45 0.11
C ALA A 8 -27.03 43.75 0.45
N ALA A 9 -28.34 43.75 0.20
CA ALA A 9 -29.30 44.83 0.44
C ALA A 9 -30.71 44.22 0.31
N SER A 10 -31.75 44.55 1.08
CA SER A 10 -31.92 45.43 2.25
C SER A 10 -33.29 45.11 2.91
N THR A 11 -33.74 45.93 3.88
CA THR A 11 -35.12 46.02 4.43
C THR A 11 -35.46 45.03 5.55
N THR A 12 -36.08 45.36 6.70
CA THR A 12 -36.48 46.63 7.39
C THR A 12 -36.64 46.28 8.90
N ALA A 13 -36.81 47.14 9.93
CA ALA A 13 -36.99 48.60 10.11
C ALA A 13 -36.33 49.06 11.45
N GLN A 14 -36.16 50.35 11.79
CA GLN A 14 -37.04 51.29 12.55
C GLN A 14 -37.56 50.77 13.93
N THR A 15 -37.56 51.54 15.05
CA THR A 15 -37.33 52.99 15.25
C THR A 15 -36.87 53.36 16.68
N GLU A 16 -35.96 54.34 16.79
CA GLU A 16 -35.85 55.47 17.75
C GLU A 16 -36.28 55.36 19.26
N THR A 17 -35.27 55.45 20.16
CA THR A 17 -35.00 56.53 21.17
C THR A 17 -36.11 57.58 21.41
N PRO A 18 -36.46 58.02 22.65
CA PRO A 18 -35.54 58.53 23.69
C PRO A 18 -35.87 58.20 25.17
N ALA A 19 -35.04 58.74 26.08
CA ALA A 19 -35.15 58.66 27.52
C ALA A 19 -36.23 59.59 28.13
N HIS A 20 -36.66 59.28 29.36
CA HIS A 20 -37.04 60.31 30.33
C HIS A 20 -36.76 59.85 31.77
N ALA A 21 -35.93 60.61 32.48
CA ALA A 21 -36.22 60.96 33.86
C ALA A 21 -36.87 62.36 33.84
N GLU A 22 -37.88 62.61 34.69
CA GLU A 22 -38.10 63.87 35.43
C GLU A 22 -39.39 63.74 36.28
N THR A 23 -39.23 64.05 37.57
CA THR A 23 -40.17 64.63 38.55
C THR A 23 -41.62 64.96 38.16
N ALA A 24 -42.59 64.56 39.01
CA ALA A 24 -43.92 65.20 39.06
C ALA A 24 -44.56 65.21 40.46
N ALA A 25 -44.75 66.41 41.00
CA ALA A 25 -45.71 66.84 42.04
C ALA A 25 -45.89 68.37 41.85
N PRO A 26 -46.94 69.05 42.38
CA PRO A 26 -48.07 68.60 43.20
C PRO A 26 -49.46 69.10 42.72
N GLY A 27 -50.52 68.81 43.51
CA GLY A 27 -51.83 69.51 43.49
C GLY A 27 -52.97 68.78 42.76
N ALA A 28 -54.23 68.78 43.22
CA ALA A 28 -54.79 69.37 44.44
C ALA A 28 -56.01 68.57 44.96
N ALA A 29 -56.26 68.64 46.27
CA ALA A 29 -57.50 68.21 46.94
C ALA A 29 -58.61 69.29 46.72
N PRO A 30 -59.90 69.14 47.13
CA PRO A 30 -60.45 68.36 48.26
C PRO A 30 -61.68 67.48 47.84
N ASP A 31 -62.50 66.82 48.67
CA ASP A 31 -62.82 66.96 50.11
C ASP A 31 -63.16 65.61 50.79
N ALA A 32 -63.21 65.66 52.12
CA ALA A 32 -63.37 64.56 53.06
C ALA A 32 -64.52 63.55 52.83
N HIS A 33 -64.24 62.26 53.08
CA HIS A 33 -65.11 61.39 53.88
C HIS A 33 -64.33 60.23 54.53
N GLY A 34 -64.55 60.03 55.85
CA GLY A 34 -64.41 58.70 56.47
C GLY A 34 -63.05 58.30 57.03
N THR A 35 -62.64 58.91 58.15
CA THR A 35 -61.64 58.31 59.06
C THR A 35 -62.23 57.04 59.69
N ALA A 36 -62.10 55.89 59.01
CA ALA A 36 -62.50 54.58 59.51
C ALA A 36 -61.28 53.76 59.96
N THR A 37 -60.59 54.27 60.98
CA THR A 37 -59.67 53.44 61.78
C THR A 37 -60.50 52.37 62.48
N HIS A 38 -60.53 51.16 61.91
CA HIS A 38 -61.16 50.01 62.57
C HIS A 38 -60.32 49.57 63.78
N SER A 39 -60.56 50.26 64.90
CA SER A 39 -60.01 49.95 66.23
C SER A 39 -61.15 49.70 67.22
N GLU A 40 -61.87 48.60 66.99
CA GLU A 40 -62.75 47.90 67.92
C GLU A 40 -62.79 46.43 67.45
N THR A 41 -62.89 45.41 68.30
CA THR A 41 -62.94 45.33 69.78
C THR A 41 -62.36 43.98 70.20
N GLY A 42 -62.08 43.79 71.49
CA GLY A 42 -61.62 42.50 72.02
C GLY A 42 -62.69 41.40 71.94
N VAL A 43 -62.77 40.73 70.79
CA VAL A 43 -63.44 39.42 70.63
C VAL A 43 -62.34 38.38 70.43
N ALA A 44 -62.39 37.29 71.20
CA ALA A 44 -61.38 36.23 71.15
C ALA A 44 -61.47 35.38 69.87
N HIS A 45 -61.09 35.96 68.73
CA HIS A 45 -60.90 35.22 67.49
C HIS A 45 -59.66 34.32 67.63
N LYS A 46 -59.92 33.05 67.93
CA LYS A 46 -58.97 31.93 67.84
C LYS A 46 -58.67 31.62 66.37
N GLY A 47 -58.18 32.62 65.63
CA GLY A 47 -57.98 32.61 64.19
C GLY A 47 -56.49 32.67 63.84
N VAL A 48 -56.00 31.65 63.14
CA VAL A 48 -54.62 31.58 62.64
C VAL A 48 -54.44 32.57 61.48
N PHE A 49 -53.22 33.08 61.30
CA PHE A 49 -52.87 33.97 60.19
C PHE A 49 -53.27 33.31 58.84
N PRO A 50 -54.06 33.96 57.96
CA PRO A 50 -54.76 33.28 56.87
C PRO A 50 -53.93 32.35 55.95
N PRO A 51 -52.70 32.69 55.52
CA PRO A 51 -51.89 31.79 54.70
C PRO A 51 -51.20 30.64 55.48
N PHE A 52 -51.34 30.57 56.80
CA PHE A 52 -50.79 29.52 57.66
C PHE A 52 -51.86 28.69 58.39
N ASP A 53 -53.12 28.69 57.92
CA ASP A 53 -54.16 27.82 58.48
C ASP A 53 -53.83 26.33 58.26
N SER A 54 -53.42 25.67 59.34
CA SER A 54 -52.95 24.30 59.34
C SER A 54 -54.02 23.25 59.01
N SER A 55 -55.31 23.62 59.02
CA SER A 55 -56.40 22.72 58.61
C SER A 55 -56.28 22.27 57.15
N HIS A 56 -55.72 23.12 56.28
CA HIS A 56 -55.56 22.84 54.85
C HIS A 56 -54.30 22.03 54.52
N PHE A 57 -53.28 22.02 55.40
CA PHE A 57 -52.01 21.33 55.15
C PHE A 57 -52.20 19.83 54.97
N ALA A 58 -53.13 19.18 55.69
CA ALA A 58 -53.42 17.77 55.52
C ALA A 58 -53.94 17.43 54.10
N SER A 59 -54.83 18.28 53.56
CA SER A 59 -55.37 18.13 52.20
C SER A 59 -54.29 18.38 51.14
N GLN A 60 -53.49 19.44 51.33
CA GLN A 60 -52.39 19.78 50.43
C GLN A 60 -51.31 18.68 50.39
N LEU A 61 -50.94 18.12 51.55
CA LEU A 61 -50.00 17.01 51.64
C LEU A 61 -50.56 15.71 51.03
N LEU A 62 -51.86 15.44 51.19
CA LEU A 62 -52.52 14.28 50.58
C LEU A 62 -52.55 14.40 49.05
N TRP A 63 -52.90 15.57 48.50
CA TRP A 63 -52.89 15.80 47.06
C TRP A 63 -51.47 15.82 46.48
N LEU A 64 -50.51 16.41 47.19
CA LEU A 64 -49.09 16.35 46.84
C LEU A 64 -48.60 14.90 46.80
N ALA A 65 -48.89 14.09 47.82
CA ALA A 65 -48.50 12.68 47.86
C ALA A 65 -49.16 11.88 46.72
N LEU A 66 -50.44 12.10 46.43
CA LEU A 66 -51.15 11.42 45.35
C LEU A 66 -50.58 11.75 43.97
N THR A 67 -50.39 13.05 43.68
CA THR A 67 -49.83 13.51 42.40
C THR A 67 -48.36 13.13 42.24
N PHE A 68 -47.57 13.24 43.30
CA PHE A 68 -46.17 12.80 43.31
C PHE A 68 -46.04 11.28 43.11
N ALA A 69 -46.86 10.47 43.77
CA ALA A 69 -46.88 9.02 43.58
C ALA A 69 -47.26 8.64 42.14
N PHE A 70 -48.29 9.27 41.57
CA PHE A 70 -48.66 9.07 40.17
C PHE A 70 -47.52 9.43 39.21
N PHE A 71 -46.89 10.60 39.40
CA PHE A 71 -45.78 11.04 38.55
C PHE A 71 -44.53 10.17 38.71
N TYR A 72 -44.23 9.71 39.93
CA TYR A 72 -43.15 8.78 40.22
C TYR A 72 -43.36 7.42 39.52
N LEU A 73 -44.59 6.89 39.54
CA LEU A 73 -44.94 5.66 38.82
C LEU A 73 -44.84 5.87 37.30
N PHE A 74 -45.24 7.02 36.77
CA PHE A 74 -45.06 7.35 35.34
C PHE A 74 -43.58 7.43 34.94
N LEU A 75 -42.74 8.12 35.71
CA LEU A 75 -41.30 8.22 35.45
C LEU A 75 -40.59 6.86 35.54
N SER A 76 -40.83 6.11 36.62
CA SER A 76 -40.20 4.81 36.85
C SER A 76 -40.64 3.77 35.82
N ARG A 77 -41.91 3.77 35.40
CA ARG A 77 -42.47 2.73 34.52
C ARG A 77 -42.39 3.05 33.02
N VAL A 78 -42.24 4.32 32.65
CA VAL A 78 -42.21 4.78 31.24
C VAL A 78 -40.90 5.49 30.89
N VAL A 79 -40.50 6.52 31.64
CA VAL A 79 -39.38 7.39 31.25
C VAL A 79 -38.03 6.70 31.46
N LEU A 80 -37.78 6.11 32.63
CA LEU A 80 -36.54 5.38 32.92
C LEU A 80 -36.27 4.22 31.92
N PRO A 81 -37.20 3.29 31.63
CA PRO A 81 -36.93 2.22 30.67
C PRO A 81 -36.74 2.72 29.24
N ARG A 82 -37.39 3.83 28.82
CA ARG A 82 -37.15 4.46 27.52
C ARG A 82 -35.70 4.96 27.41
N ILE A 83 -35.20 5.65 28.43
CA ILE A 83 -33.82 6.18 28.44
C ILE A 83 -32.80 5.04 28.55
N GLY A 84 -33.05 4.05 29.41
CA GLY A 84 -32.20 2.87 29.56
C GLY A 84 -32.03 2.11 28.23
N GLY A 85 -33.12 1.84 27.52
CA GLY A 85 -33.07 1.16 26.23
C GLY A 85 -32.29 1.92 25.14
N ILE A 86 -32.29 3.26 25.16
CA ILE A 86 -31.51 4.09 24.23
C ILE A 86 -30.02 4.01 24.54
N ILE A 87 -29.65 4.02 25.84
CA ILE A 87 -28.25 3.87 26.27
C ILE A 87 -27.74 2.47 25.89
N GLU A 88 -28.54 1.43 26.13
CA GLU A 88 -28.15 0.06 25.80
C GLU A 88 -28.02 -0.17 24.29
N THR A 89 -29.01 0.27 23.49
CA THR A 89 -28.92 0.23 22.01
C THR A 89 -27.65 0.90 21.49
N ARG A 90 -27.20 1.99 22.11
CA ARG A 90 -25.95 2.67 21.74
C ARG A 90 -24.71 1.88 22.17
N ARG A 91 -24.73 1.27 23.36
CA ARG A 91 -23.64 0.39 23.83
C ARG A 91 -23.49 -0.85 22.97
N ASP A 92 -24.59 -1.55 22.71
CA ASP A 92 -24.63 -2.75 21.86
C ASP A 92 -24.12 -2.44 20.46
N ARG A 93 -24.54 -1.32 19.89
CA ARG A 93 -24.05 -0.87 18.58
C ARG A 93 -22.56 -0.56 18.61
N ILE A 94 -22.06 0.20 19.59
CA ILE A 94 -20.62 0.50 19.71
C ILE A 94 -19.81 -0.78 19.91
N ALA A 95 -20.28 -1.72 20.73
CA ALA A 95 -19.62 -3.01 20.94
C ALA A 95 -19.60 -3.86 19.67
N THR A 96 -20.70 -3.88 18.91
CA THR A 96 -20.81 -4.57 17.61
C THR A 96 -19.90 -3.94 16.57
N ASP A 97 -19.90 -2.61 16.46
CA ASP A 97 -19.06 -1.86 15.52
C ASP A 97 -17.57 -2.06 15.84
N LEU A 98 -17.20 -2.15 17.13
CA LEU A 98 -15.84 -2.48 17.58
C LEU A 98 -15.44 -3.94 17.32
N ASP A 99 -16.31 -4.92 17.55
CA ASP A 99 -16.04 -6.34 17.22
C ASP A 99 -15.88 -6.52 15.71
N GLN A 100 -16.73 -5.89 14.90
CA GLN A 100 -16.58 -5.91 13.44
C GLN A 100 -15.29 -5.24 12.99
N ALA A 101 -14.93 -4.08 13.54
CA ALA A 101 -13.66 -3.42 13.23
C ALA A 101 -12.44 -4.26 13.64
N ALA A 102 -12.50 -4.96 14.78
CA ALA A 102 -11.46 -5.88 15.22
C ALA A 102 -11.32 -7.10 14.30
N ARG A 103 -12.44 -7.71 13.87
CA ARG A 103 -12.46 -8.81 12.89
C ARG A 103 -11.91 -8.37 11.53
N MET A 104 -12.43 -7.28 10.97
CA MET A 104 -11.95 -6.75 9.68
C MET A 104 -10.46 -6.40 9.72
N LYS A 105 -9.96 -5.91 10.86
CA LYS A 105 -8.53 -5.71 11.06
C LYS A 105 -7.78 -7.04 11.08
N GLN A 106 -8.23 -8.03 11.85
CA GLN A 106 -7.58 -9.33 11.92
C GLN A 106 -7.54 -10.03 10.55
N GLU A 107 -8.65 -10.01 9.80
CA GLU A 107 -8.73 -10.52 8.43
C GLU A 107 -7.78 -9.78 7.47
N SER A 108 -7.61 -8.47 7.64
CA SER A 108 -6.66 -7.66 6.86
C SER A 108 -5.21 -7.95 7.21
N ASP A 109 -4.90 -8.10 8.51
CA ASP A 109 -3.55 -8.43 9.01
C ASP A 109 -3.17 -9.87 8.58
N GLU A 110 -4.11 -10.82 8.59
CA GLU A 110 -3.93 -12.19 8.10
C GLU A 110 -3.74 -12.24 6.57
N ALA A 111 -4.55 -11.50 5.81
CA ALA A 111 -4.40 -11.39 4.36
C ALA A 111 -3.06 -10.73 3.95
N LEU A 112 -2.60 -9.73 4.71
CA LEU A 112 -1.27 -9.14 4.53
C LEU A 112 -0.16 -10.15 4.80
N ALA A 113 -0.23 -10.89 5.91
CA ALA A 113 0.77 -11.90 6.24
C ALA A 113 0.84 -13.02 5.18
N ALA A 114 -0.31 -13.49 4.69
CA ALA A 114 -0.39 -14.47 3.60
C ALA A 114 0.22 -13.92 2.30
N TYR A 115 -0.13 -12.68 1.90
CA TYR A 115 0.42 -12.03 0.72
C TYR A 115 1.94 -11.82 0.81
N GLU A 116 2.46 -11.40 1.97
CA GLU A 116 3.90 -11.25 2.19
C GLU A 116 4.64 -12.60 2.13
N GLN A 117 4.06 -13.67 2.70
CA GLN A 117 4.59 -15.03 2.57
C GLN A 117 4.61 -15.49 1.11
N GLU A 118 3.49 -15.38 0.38
CA GLU A 118 3.41 -15.76 -1.03
C GLU A 118 4.42 -15.00 -1.88
N LEU A 119 4.60 -13.69 -1.63
CA LEU A 119 5.58 -12.86 -2.32
C LEU A 119 7.03 -13.28 -2.00
N ALA A 120 7.32 -13.65 -0.75
CA ALA A 120 8.63 -14.15 -0.33
C ALA A 120 8.93 -15.51 -0.99
N GLU A 121 7.97 -16.44 -0.95
CA GLU A 121 8.07 -17.74 -1.62
C GLU A 121 8.23 -17.59 -3.14
N ALA A 122 7.46 -16.70 -3.78
CA ALA A 122 7.56 -16.44 -5.22
C ALA A 122 8.94 -15.90 -5.60
N LYS A 123 9.50 -14.97 -4.81
CA LYS A 123 10.88 -14.46 -4.99
C LYS A 123 11.92 -15.57 -4.81
N GLN A 124 11.77 -16.42 -3.80
CA GLN A 124 12.67 -17.56 -3.57
C GLN A 124 12.60 -18.58 -4.72
N LYS A 125 11.39 -18.94 -5.17
CA LYS A 125 11.14 -19.83 -6.32
C LYS A 125 11.75 -19.25 -7.61
N ALA A 126 11.54 -17.96 -7.88
CA ALA A 126 12.12 -17.27 -9.03
C ALA A 126 13.66 -17.23 -8.97
N GLY A 127 14.25 -16.94 -7.80
CA GLY A 127 15.69 -16.99 -7.58
C GLY A 127 16.27 -18.39 -7.82
N GLY A 128 15.61 -19.43 -7.31
CA GLY A 128 15.98 -20.82 -7.53
C GLY A 128 15.91 -21.25 -9.00
N ILE A 129 14.86 -20.83 -9.73
CA ILE A 129 14.73 -21.06 -11.18
C ILE A 129 15.84 -20.33 -11.94
N ALA A 130 16.13 -19.08 -11.62
CA ALA A 130 17.18 -18.29 -12.26
C ALA A 130 18.58 -18.89 -12.02
N GLN A 131 18.86 -19.38 -10.81
CA GLN A 131 20.11 -20.06 -10.49
C GLN A 131 20.22 -21.39 -11.23
N LYS A 132 19.20 -22.25 -11.16
CA LYS A 132 19.16 -23.53 -11.89
C LYS A 132 19.32 -23.35 -13.40
N ALA A 133 18.67 -22.36 -14.00
CA ALA A 133 18.80 -22.06 -15.42
C ALA A 133 20.23 -21.61 -15.80
N ARG A 134 20.92 -20.85 -14.93
CA ARG A 134 22.33 -20.49 -15.12
C ARG A 134 23.25 -21.70 -15.02
N ASP A 135 23.04 -22.55 -14.02
CA ASP A 135 23.86 -23.75 -13.81
C ASP A 135 23.68 -24.77 -14.94
N GLU A 136 22.43 -25.00 -15.41
CA GLU A 136 22.15 -25.83 -16.58
C GLU A 136 22.72 -25.24 -17.88
N SER A 137 22.64 -23.91 -18.07
CA SER A 137 23.20 -23.25 -19.26
C SER A 137 24.72 -23.34 -19.27
N LYS A 138 25.36 -23.16 -18.10
CA LYS A 138 26.81 -23.32 -17.95
C LYS A 138 27.24 -24.76 -18.21
N ALA A 139 26.58 -25.75 -17.61
CA ALA A 139 26.89 -27.16 -17.81
C ALA A 139 26.76 -27.59 -19.29
N LYS A 140 25.77 -27.04 -20.01
CA LYS A 140 25.64 -27.24 -21.46
C LYS A 140 26.77 -26.59 -22.26
N ALA A 141 27.11 -25.34 -21.96
CA ALA A 141 28.21 -24.63 -22.63
C ALA A 141 29.57 -25.29 -22.38
N ASP A 142 29.84 -25.76 -21.15
CA ASP A 142 31.06 -26.48 -20.80
C ASP A 142 31.12 -27.83 -21.55
N ALA A 143 30.00 -28.55 -21.68
CA ALA A 143 29.92 -29.81 -22.43
C ALA A 143 30.09 -29.61 -23.96
N GLU A 144 29.41 -28.61 -24.54
CA GLU A 144 29.54 -28.27 -25.97
C GLU A 144 30.96 -27.80 -26.30
N THR A 145 31.59 -27.01 -25.41
CA THR A 145 33.00 -26.61 -25.55
C THR A 145 33.92 -27.83 -25.55
N ALA A 146 33.71 -28.79 -24.65
CA ALA A 146 34.50 -30.02 -24.60
C ALA A 146 34.32 -30.89 -25.87
N GLU A 147 33.10 -31.03 -26.38
CA GLU A 147 32.82 -31.76 -27.62
C GLU A 147 33.48 -31.09 -28.83
N ILE A 148 33.35 -29.76 -28.95
CA ILE A 148 33.98 -28.98 -30.02
C ILE A 148 35.52 -29.07 -29.94
N SER A 149 36.10 -28.96 -28.74
CA SER A 149 37.55 -29.14 -28.54
C SER A 149 38.03 -30.51 -29.01
N ALA A 150 37.37 -31.60 -28.59
CA ALA A 150 37.73 -32.95 -29.01
C ALA A 150 37.56 -33.16 -30.54
N ALA A 151 36.52 -32.58 -31.13
CA ALA A 151 36.29 -32.62 -32.57
C ALA A 151 37.34 -31.80 -33.36
N LEU A 152 37.83 -30.69 -32.80
CA LEU A 152 38.90 -29.88 -33.37
C LEU A 152 40.25 -30.59 -33.27
N GLU A 153 40.60 -31.16 -32.12
CA GLU A 153 41.82 -31.95 -31.92
C GLU A 153 41.89 -33.11 -32.93
N LYS A 154 40.79 -33.85 -33.11
CA LYS A 154 40.72 -34.92 -34.12
C LYS A 154 40.92 -34.39 -35.54
N LYS A 155 40.24 -33.31 -35.94
CA LYS A 155 40.41 -32.70 -37.27
C LYS A 155 41.84 -32.22 -37.51
N LEU A 156 42.50 -31.72 -36.46
CA LEU A 156 43.86 -31.22 -36.52
C LEU A 156 44.85 -32.39 -36.71
N ALA A 157 44.69 -33.50 -35.97
CA ALA A 157 45.45 -34.73 -36.16
C ALA A 157 45.23 -35.37 -37.55
N ASP A 158 43.98 -35.43 -38.03
CA ASP A 158 43.64 -35.92 -39.38
C ASP A 158 44.29 -35.05 -40.48
N ALA A 159 44.33 -33.72 -40.28
CA ALA A 159 44.99 -32.78 -41.19
C ALA A 159 46.52 -32.92 -41.17
N GLU A 160 47.14 -33.05 -39.99
CA GLU A 160 48.58 -33.29 -39.83
C GLU A 160 49.01 -34.60 -40.53
N ALA A 161 48.26 -35.69 -40.34
CA ALA A 161 48.51 -36.96 -41.01
C ALA A 161 48.38 -36.84 -42.55
N SER A 162 47.38 -36.08 -43.03
CA SER A 162 47.22 -35.80 -44.46
C SER A 162 48.40 -35.01 -45.04
N ILE A 163 48.82 -33.94 -44.35
CA ILE A 163 49.98 -33.11 -44.71
C ILE A 163 51.27 -33.95 -44.73
N ALA A 164 51.48 -34.83 -43.74
CA ALA A 164 52.60 -35.75 -43.71
C ALA A 164 52.60 -36.68 -44.94
N SER A 165 51.47 -37.32 -45.26
CA SER A 165 51.39 -38.20 -46.44
C SER A 165 51.61 -37.44 -47.76
N ILE A 166 51.14 -36.19 -47.88
CA ILE A 166 51.36 -35.35 -49.06
C ILE A 166 52.85 -34.97 -49.16
N LYS A 167 53.48 -34.59 -48.05
CA LYS A 167 54.92 -34.31 -47.96
C LYS A 167 55.75 -35.51 -48.39
N ASP A 168 55.46 -36.70 -47.86
CA ASP A 168 56.21 -37.92 -48.18
C ASP A 168 56.08 -38.31 -49.66
N LYS A 169 54.86 -38.21 -50.22
CA LYS A 169 54.63 -38.40 -51.67
C LYS A 169 55.39 -37.39 -52.52
N ALA A 170 55.41 -36.11 -52.12
CA ALA A 170 56.19 -35.08 -52.81
C ALA A 170 57.70 -35.38 -52.74
N MET A 171 58.24 -35.70 -51.56
CA MET A 171 59.66 -36.03 -51.36
C MET A 171 60.11 -37.31 -52.07
N ALA A 172 59.19 -38.27 -52.29
CA ALA A 172 59.44 -39.42 -53.15
C ALA A 172 59.61 -38.99 -54.62
N GLY A 173 58.76 -38.08 -55.12
CA GLY A 173 58.83 -37.56 -56.49
C GLY A 173 60.06 -36.69 -56.80
N VAL A 174 60.60 -35.96 -55.80
CA VAL A 174 61.77 -35.07 -55.97
C VAL A 174 62.98 -35.77 -56.60
N GLY A 175 63.23 -37.04 -56.28
CA GLY A 175 64.37 -37.79 -56.84
C GLY A 175 64.28 -37.93 -58.36
N ALA A 176 63.13 -38.36 -58.88
CA ALA A 176 62.90 -38.50 -60.32
C ALA A 176 62.97 -37.15 -61.05
N ILE A 177 62.38 -36.10 -60.48
CA ILE A 177 62.43 -34.74 -61.04
C ILE A 177 63.86 -34.22 -61.08
N ALA A 178 64.67 -34.48 -60.04
CA ALA A 178 66.08 -34.10 -60.00
C ALA A 178 66.92 -34.86 -61.05
N GLU A 179 66.70 -36.16 -61.23
CA GLU A 179 67.36 -36.96 -62.27
C GLU A 179 67.01 -36.49 -63.68
N GLU A 180 65.73 -36.22 -63.96
CA GLU A 180 65.26 -35.70 -65.25
C GLU A 180 65.84 -34.30 -65.53
N THR A 181 65.76 -33.39 -64.55
CA THR A 181 66.27 -32.02 -64.67
C THR A 181 67.79 -32.00 -64.85
N ALA A 182 68.53 -32.82 -64.09
CA ALA A 182 69.98 -32.93 -64.22
C ALA A 182 70.38 -33.49 -65.60
N THR A 183 69.65 -34.49 -66.11
CA THR A 183 69.88 -35.05 -67.45
C THR A 183 69.72 -33.98 -68.53
N GLU A 184 68.64 -33.20 -68.50
CA GLU A 184 68.40 -32.13 -69.48
C GLU A 184 69.37 -30.95 -69.35
N ILE A 185 69.81 -30.60 -68.14
CA ILE A 185 70.86 -29.58 -67.92
C ILE A 185 72.19 -30.04 -68.55
N VAL A 186 72.65 -31.26 -68.25
CA VAL A 186 73.93 -31.77 -68.74
C VAL A 186 73.92 -31.92 -70.27
N LYS A 187 72.80 -32.41 -70.83
CA LYS A 187 72.58 -32.49 -72.28
C LYS A 187 72.67 -31.13 -72.98
N LYS A 188 72.14 -30.05 -72.37
CA LYS A 188 72.24 -28.68 -72.89
C LYS A 188 73.64 -28.07 -72.77
N ILE A 189 74.43 -28.45 -71.76
CA ILE A 189 75.78 -27.89 -71.53
C ILE A 189 76.85 -28.62 -72.34
N ILE A 190 76.80 -29.96 -72.40
CA ILE A 190 77.87 -30.79 -72.98
C ILE A 190 77.53 -31.21 -74.44
N GLY A 191 76.27 -31.10 -74.86
CA GLY A 191 75.85 -31.36 -76.24
C GLY A 191 75.82 -32.84 -76.66
N GLY A 192 76.00 -33.77 -75.72
CA GLY A 192 76.01 -35.22 -75.95
C GLY A 192 74.97 -35.97 -75.11
N THR A 193 74.74 -37.25 -75.44
CA THR A 193 73.90 -38.15 -74.66
C THR A 193 74.67 -38.75 -73.49
N VAL A 194 74.16 -38.56 -72.27
CA VAL A 194 74.74 -39.13 -71.04
C VAL A 194 73.99 -40.39 -70.65
N ASP A 195 74.72 -41.39 -70.16
CA ASP A 195 74.12 -42.62 -69.66
C ASP A 195 73.24 -42.36 -68.42
N LYS A 196 72.03 -42.95 -68.42
CA LYS A 196 71.03 -42.70 -67.38
C LYS A 196 71.44 -43.29 -66.02
N ALA A 197 72.11 -44.45 -66.00
CA ALA A 197 72.54 -45.07 -64.75
C ALA A 197 73.63 -44.25 -64.05
N SER A 198 74.51 -43.60 -64.82
CA SER A 198 75.49 -42.62 -64.30
C SER A 198 74.82 -41.44 -63.59
N VAL A 199 73.79 -40.83 -64.21
CA VAL A 199 73.06 -39.69 -63.60
C VAL A 199 72.31 -40.12 -62.34
N THR A 200 71.58 -41.24 -62.39
CA THR A 200 70.88 -41.79 -61.22
C THR A 200 71.85 -42.10 -60.07
N ALA A 201 73.03 -42.66 -60.36
CA ALA A 201 74.05 -42.93 -59.35
C ALA A 201 74.61 -41.63 -58.72
N ALA A 202 74.92 -40.61 -59.52
CA ALA A 202 75.43 -39.33 -59.05
C ALA A 202 74.39 -38.56 -58.20
N VAL A 203 73.12 -38.51 -58.64
CA VAL A 203 72.04 -37.87 -57.86
C VAL A 203 71.82 -38.62 -56.54
N LYS A 204 71.83 -39.96 -56.56
CA LYS A 204 71.67 -40.78 -55.36
C LYS A 204 72.84 -40.60 -54.37
N ALA A 205 74.06 -40.39 -54.85
CA ALA A 205 75.25 -40.17 -54.02
C ALA A 205 75.25 -38.81 -53.28
N VAL A 206 74.44 -37.85 -53.74
CA VAL A 206 74.26 -36.53 -53.09
C VAL A 206 72.99 -36.49 -52.23
N ARG A 207 72.08 -37.45 -52.39
CA ARG A 207 70.78 -37.51 -51.68
C ARG A 207 70.78 -38.38 -50.42
N GLY A 208 71.94 -38.94 -50.04
CA GLY A 208 72.15 -39.76 -48.84
C GLY A 208 73.16 -39.11 -47.91
#